data_AF-A0A1I5V8R9-F1
#
_entry.id   AF-A0A1I5V8R9-F1
#
_cell.length_a   1.000
_cell.length_b   1.000
_cell.length_c   1.000
_cell.angle_alpha   90.00
_cell.angle_beta   90.00
_cell.angle_gamma   90.00
#
_symmetry.space_group_name_H-M   'P 1'
#
loop_
_entity.id
_entity.type
_entity.pdbx_description
1 polymer ?
#
loop_
_entity_poly.entity_id
_entity_poly.type
_entity_poly.pdbx_seq_one_letter_code
_entity_poly.pdbx_strand_id
1 'polypeptide(L)'
;MYLPSINPRRVIELHEREARIFPRSELYDILGQSLLLPETRALSAIDLRDVATGVELRVLGIIGYLPLTKNLILHLTPKFPLKNLWAMLEIADEKYERILPVLRAYETSDLSAPHQLLAKSFCHYLKNILTTGVARGYYQVTSRGHYKPKVNFGRTVSTFLSRGDEVNVASDAFTFSTDLYPNGLLKSACLAFLRIIPISIKWESERRLLASALNALDMTTPRTMKPGDQELSSTLPMWLRDGYYGALTVFSVLLGFTKVGFSYSSSGSTMPSFLFSMDFIFESYVRNYMRNCLIPQKIAVLDGNTGKNQRPLFIDNKRFPIKPDLIFRKDKSIIALGEVKYKPRIEESDRYQVISHVIASNSPVGIWISPATNGDAGLEYIGAIASGAKFYHYKLDITGDMASSSSAMLDEILSII
;
A
#
# COMPACT_ATOMS: atom_id res chain seq x y z
N MET A 1 -12.51 19.31 33.30
CA MET A 1 -12.94 18.11 32.55
C MET A 1 -11.67 17.48 32.00
N TYR A 2 -11.20 16.40 32.63
CA TYR A 2 -9.93 15.75 32.30
C TYR A 2 -10.01 15.19 30.88
N LEU A 3 -9.10 15.63 30.00
CA LEU A 3 -8.84 14.95 28.74
C LEU A 3 -8.45 13.50 29.07
N PRO A 4 -9.08 12.47 28.47
CA PRO A 4 -8.62 11.11 28.68
C PRO A 4 -7.19 11.03 28.16
N SER A 5 -6.24 10.75 29.06
CA SER A 5 -4.87 10.40 28.71
C SER A 5 -4.94 9.30 27.65
N ILE A 6 -4.51 9.61 26.43
CA ILE A 6 -4.34 8.61 25.38
C ILE A 6 -3.26 7.67 25.89
N ASN A 7 -3.67 6.53 26.45
CA ASN A 7 -2.71 5.50 26.82
C ASN A 7 -1.89 5.17 25.56
N PRO A 8 -0.55 5.17 25.63
CA PRO A 8 0.27 4.88 24.47
C PRO A 8 -0.12 3.50 23.94
N ARG A 9 -0.49 3.42 22.66
CA ARG A 9 -0.84 2.15 22.04
C ARG A 9 0.34 1.21 22.17
N ARG A 10 0.14 0.05 22.81
CA ARG A 10 1.17 -0.97 22.97
C ARG A 10 1.43 -1.61 21.61
N VAL A 11 2.66 -1.50 21.13
CA VAL A 11 3.12 -2.13 19.89
C VAL A 11 3.85 -3.41 20.23
N ILE A 12 3.49 -4.49 19.55
CA ILE A 12 4.13 -5.79 19.70
C ILE A 12 4.69 -6.20 18.35
N GLU A 13 6.00 -6.39 18.30
CA GLU A 13 6.66 -6.95 17.11
C GLU A 13 6.50 -8.47 17.06
N LEU A 14 6.19 -8.96 15.86
CA LEU A 14 6.08 -10.37 15.51
C LEU A 14 6.59 -10.56 14.08
N HIS A 15 7.21 -11.70 13.82
CA HIS A 15 7.42 -12.11 12.44
C HIS A 15 6.10 -12.61 11.84
N GLU A 16 5.97 -12.49 10.51
CA GLU A 16 4.83 -13.07 9.79
C GLU A 16 4.63 -14.56 10.12
N ARG A 17 3.36 -14.99 10.26
CA ARG A 17 2.99 -16.37 10.63
C ARG A 17 3.57 -16.88 11.96
N GLU A 18 4.18 -16.01 12.76
CA GLU A 18 4.54 -16.32 14.14
C GLU A 18 3.27 -16.41 14.98
N ALA A 19 3.20 -17.43 15.84
CA ALA A 19 2.13 -17.58 16.81
C ALA A 19 2.55 -16.93 18.13
N ARG A 20 1.66 -16.15 18.74
CA ARG A 20 1.88 -15.57 20.06
C ARG A 20 0.65 -15.74 20.93
N ILE A 21 0.88 -16.09 22.19
CA ILE A 21 -0.17 -16.22 23.18
C ILE A 21 -0.44 -14.87 23.82
N PHE A 22 -1.70 -14.46 23.81
CA PHE A 22 -2.21 -13.25 24.44
C PHE A 22 -3.08 -13.61 25.64
N PRO A 23 -3.05 -12.84 26.74
CA PRO A 23 -4.04 -12.95 27.80
C PRO A 23 -5.45 -12.74 27.24
N ARG A 24 -6.44 -13.53 27.69
CA ARG A 24 -7.83 -13.41 27.21
C ARG A 24 -8.38 -11.99 27.36
N SER A 25 -8.04 -11.30 28.44
CA SER A 25 -8.44 -9.92 28.73
C SER A 25 -7.92 -8.88 27.73
N GLU A 26 -6.90 -9.21 26.92
CA GLU A 26 -6.41 -8.31 25.87
C GLU A 26 -7.22 -8.41 24.58
N LEU A 27 -7.89 -9.55 24.34
CA LEU A 27 -8.62 -9.83 23.10
C LEU A 27 -10.14 -9.93 23.30
N TYR A 28 -10.60 -10.14 24.52
CA TYR A 28 -12.00 -10.24 24.92
C TYR A 28 -12.26 -9.36 26.13
N ASP A 29 -13.45 -8.76 26.17
CA ASP A 29 -13.91 -8.02 27.34
C ASP A 29 -14.42 -8.96 28.45
N ILE A 30 -14.82 -8.37 29.58
CA ILE A 30 -15.38 -9.10 30.73
C ILE A 30 -16.68 -9.86 30.42
N LEU A 31 -17.36 -9.53 29.32
CA LEU A 31 -18.58 -10.19 28.86
C LEU A 31 -18.28 -11.27 27.80
N GLY A 32 -17.01 -11.50 27.48
CA GLY A 32 -16.58 -12.44 26.45
C GLY A 32 -16.74 -11.91 25.02
N GLN A 33 -17.01 -10.61 24.83
CA GLN A 33 -17.09 -10.00 23.50
C GLN A 33 -15.69 -9.70 22.99
N SER A 34 -15.46 -10.00 21.72
CA SER A 34 -14.16 -9.73 21.09
C SER A 34 -13.88 -8.23 21.02
N LEU A 35 -12.71 -7.82 21.51
CA LEU A 35 -12.15 -6.47 21.42
C LEU A 35 -11.48 -6.19 20.07
N LEU A 36 -11.44 -7.18 19.18
CA LEU A 36 -10.82 -7.03 17.86
C LEU A 36 -11.56 -5.99 17.03
N LEU A 37 -10.81 -5.10 16.39
CA LEU A 37 -11.39 -4.08 15.52
C LEU A 37 -12.13 -4.75 14.34
N PRO A 38 -13.32 -4.24 13.94
CA PRO A 38 -14.09 -4.79 12.82
C PRO A 38 -13.30 -4.86 11.52
N GLU A 39 -12.50 -3.83 11.23
CA GLU A 39 -11.64 -3.74 10.05
C GLU A 39 -10.60 -4.86 10.03
N THR A 40 -10.08 -5.20 11.21
CA THR A 40 -9.08 -6.25 11.40
C THR A 40 -9.67 -7.64 11.26
N ARG A 41 -10.93 -7.85 11.70
CA ARG A 41 -11.65 -9.09 11.44
C ARG A 41 -11.97 -9.27 9.96
N ALA A 42 -12.34 -8.19 9.27
CA ALA A 42 -12.69 -8.22 7.85
C ALA A 42 -11.54 -8.69 6.95
N LEU A 43 -10.28 -8.54 7.41
CA LEU A 43 -9.11 -9.01 6.66
C LEU A 43 -9.03 -10.54 6.53
N SER A 44 -9.72 -11.30 7.39
CA SER A 44 -9.67 -12.78 7.42
C SER A 44 -8.25 -13.34 7.46
N ALA A 45 -7.33 -12.61 8.07
CA ALA A 45 -5.90 -12.91 8.10
C ALA A 45 -5.38 -13.18 9.51
N ILE A 46 -6.28 -13.35 10.47
CA ILE A 46 -5.93 -13.70 11.86
C ILE A 46 -6.57 -15.04 12.16
N ASP A 47 -5.75 -15.97 12.60
CA ASP A 47 -6.18 -17.22 13.20
C ASP A 47 -6.10 -17.10 14.73
N LEU A 48 -7.16 -17.52 15.41
CA LEU A 48 -7.30 -17.46 16.86
C LEU A 48 -7.61 -18.85 17.39
N ARG A 49 -6.79 -19.32 18.31
CA ARG A 49 -6.97 -20.61 18.96
C ARG A 49 -6.96 -20.42 20.47
N ASP A 50 -8.04 -20.84 21.13
CA ASP A 50 -8.11 -20.82 22.58
C ASP A 50 -7.20 -21.90 23.17
N VAL A 51 -6.38 -21.53 24.14
CA VAL A 51 -5.43 -22.42 24.83
C VAL A 51 -5.56 -22.24 26.35
N ALA A 52 -5.04 -23.18 27.15
CA ALA A 52 -5.20 -23.13 28.60
C ALA A 52 -4.65 -21.82 29.23
N THR A 53 -3.60 -21.26 28.65
CA THR A 53 -2.88 -20.08 29.13
C THR A 53 -3.37 -18.76 28.55
N GLY A 54 -4.32 -18.77 27.60
CA GLY A 54 -4.77 -17.57 26.91
C GLY A 54 -5.32 -17.87 25.52
N VAL A 55 -5.10 -16.95 24.58
CA VAL A 55 -5.51 -17.11 23.18
C VAL A 55 -4.25 -17.02 22.32
N GLU A 56 -3.95 -18.10 21.62
CA GLU A 56 -2.93 -18.13 20.60
C GLU A 56 -3.44 -17.37 19.36
N LEU A 57 -2.71 -16.35 18.95
CA LEU A 57 -2.98 -15.55 17.77
C LEU A 57 -1.87 -15.76 16.76
N ARG A 58 -2.26 -16.04 15.51
CA ARG A 58 -1.34 -16.12 14.37
C ARG A 58 -1.84 -15.22 13.25
N VAL A 59 -0.97 -14.38 12.70
CA VAL A 59 -1.29 -13.57 11.51
C VAL A 59 -0.81 -14.26 10.24
N LEU A 60 -1.69 -14.39 9.25
CA LEU A 60 -1.48 -15.16 8.04
C LEU A 60 -1.07 -14.25 6.88
N GLY A 61 0.17 -14.42 6.40
CA GLY A 61 0.61 -13.91 5.08
C GLY A 61 0.55 -12.38 4.93
N ILE A 62 0.47 -11.64 6.03
CA ILE A 62 0.45 -10.18 6.03
C ILE A 62 1.64 -9.65 6.81
N ILE A 63 2.31 -8.65 6.24
CA ILE A 63 3.32 -7.85 6.92
C ILE A 63 2.89 -6.38 7.00
N GLY A 64 3.56 -5.63 7.86
CA GLY A 64 3.21 -4.26 8.21
C GLY A 64 2.46 -4.21 9.52
N TYR A 65 1.83 -3.09 9.82
CA TYR A 65 1.25 -2.92 11.14
C TYR A 65 -0.27 -3.10 11.16
N LEU A 66 -0.71 -4.05 11.99
CA LEU A 66 -2.10 -4.43 12.13
C LEU A 66 -2.65 -3.93 13.48
N PRO A 67 -3.55 -2.92 13.48
CA PRO A 67 -4.21 -2.51 14.72
C PRO A 67 -5.15 -3.63 15.17
N LEU A 68 -4.86 -4.28 16.28
CA LEU A 68 -5.61 -5.45 16.73
C LEU A 68 -6.82 -5.04 17.57
N THR A 69 -6.59 -4.15 18.55
CA THR A 69 -7.63 -3.54 19.39
C THR A 69 -7.40 -2.03 19.47
N LYS A 70 -8.24 -1.30 20.22
CA LYS A 70 -8.04 0.15 20.45
C LYS A 70 -6.66 0.50 21.03
N ASN A 71 -6.08 -0.42 21.81
CA ASN A 71 -4.86 -0.19 22.58
C ASN A 71 -3.68 -1.08 22.16
N LEU A 72 -3.90 -2.04 21.25
CA LEU A 72 -2.91 -3.04 20.86
C LEU A 72 -2.69 -3.04 19.35
N ILE A 73 -1.43 -2.97 18.95
CA ILE A 73 -0.99 -2.99 17.56
C ILE A 73 0.05 -4.10 17.40
N LEU A 74 -0.09 -4.91 16.35
CA LEU A 74 0.95 -5.83 15.91
C LEU A 74 1.81 -5.16 14.85
N HIS A 75 3.13 -5.21 15.01
CA HIS A 75 4.11 -4.86 13.99
C HIS A 75 4.62 -6.16 13.38
N LEU A 76 4.16 -6.47 12.16
CA LEU A 76 4.44 -7.73 11.48
C LEU A 76 5.61 -7.51 10.53
N THR A 77 6.74 -8.15 10.82
CA THR A 77 7.95 -8.04 10.00
C THR A 77 8.13 -9.29 9.12
N PRO A 78 8.63 -9.13 7.87
CA PRO A 78 8.98 -10.27 7.04
C PRO A 78 10.11 -11.09 7.70
N LYS A 79 10.18 -12.39 7.38
CA LYS A 79 11.27 -13.27 7.83
C LYS A 79 12.59 -13.10 7.06
N PHE A 80 12.62 -12.16 6.13
CA PHE A 80 13.74 -11.92 5.22
C PHE A 80 14.06 -10.42 5.16
N PRO A 81 15.22 -10.01 4.64
CA PRO A 81 15.64 -8.61 4.65
C PRO A 81 14.65 -7.68 3.94
N LEU A 82 14.35 -6.54 4.56
CA LEU A 82 13.40 -5.55 4.03
C LEU A 82 13.82 -5.02 2.64
N LYS A 83 15.12 -4.97 2.35
CA LYS A 83 15.63 -4.63 1.00
C LYS A 83 15.04 -5.51 -0.09
N ASN A 84 14.88 -6.81 0.18
CA ASN A 84 14.35 -7.76 -0.80
C ASN A 84 12.84 -7.58 -0.98
N LEU A 85 12.12 -7.16 0.07
CA LEU A 85 10.70 -6.80 -0.05
C LEU A 85 10.53 -5.61 -1.01
N TRP A 86 11.41 -4.62 -0.93
CA TRP A 86 11.37 -3.47 -1.83
C TRP A 86 11.63 -3.85 -3.28
N ALA A 87 12.63 -4.69 -3.52
CA ALA A 87 12.91 -5.22 -4.84
C ALA A 87 11.71 -6.02 -5.39
N MET A 88 11.04 -6.80 -4.53
CA MET A 88 9.81 -7.51 -4.93
C MET A 88 8.69 -6.55 -5.28
N LEU A 89 8.41 -5.55 -4.45
CA LEU A 89 7.35 -4.56 -4.67
C LEU A 89 7.56 -3.73 -5.95
N GLU A 90 8.81 -3.42 -6.29
CA GLU A 90 9.15 -2.69 -7.52
C GLU A 90 8.78 -3.48 -8.79
N ILE A 91 8.98 -4.80 -8.76
CA ILE A 91 8.70 -5.70 -9.90
C ILE A 91 7.25 -6.21 -9.89
N ALA A 92 6.64 -6.38 -8.73
CA ALA A 92 5.30 -6.94 -8.57
C ALA A 92 4.18 -6.08 -9.20
N ASP A 93 4.41 -4.78 -9.47
CA ASP A 93 3.43 -3.85 -10.08
C ASP A 93 2.02 -3.98 -9.46
N GLU A 94 1.97 -3.90 -8.13
CA GLU A 94 0.80 -4.28 -7.34
C GLU A 94 -0.38 -3.29 -7.41
N LYS A 95 -1.57 -3.88 -7.17
CA LYS A 95 -2.77 -3.18 -6.74
C LYS A 95 -2.68 -2.91 -5.24
N TYR A 96 -2.28 -1.70 -4.85
CA TYR A 96 -2.25 -1.23 -3.46
C TYR A 96 -3.66 -1.02 -2.86
N GLU A 97 -4.48 -2.06 -2.82
CA GLU A 97 -5.90 -1.98 -2.41
C GLU A 97 -6.10 -1.94 -0.89
N ARG A 98 -5.06 -2.25 -0.08
CA ARG A 98 -5.17 -2.36 1.39
C ARG A 98 -4.29 -1.34 2.12
N ILE A 99 -4.59 -0.06 1.94
CA ILE A 99 -3.99 1.03 2.73
C ILE A 99 -4.85 1.24 3.98
N LEU A 100 -4.25 1.12 5.17
CA LEU A 100 -4.93 1.47 6.41
C LEU A 100 -4.68 2.96 6.77
N PRO A 101 -5.73 3.71 7.19
CA PRO A 101 -5.63 5.12 7.59
C PRO A 101 -4.99 5.29 8.98
N VAL A 102 -3.77 4.79 9.18
CA VAL A 102 -3.03 4.98 10.44
C VAL A 102 -1.64 5.49 10.12
N LEU A 103 -1.31 6.70 10.56
CA LEU A 103 0.02 7.31 10.42
C LEU A 103 0.97 6.77 11.49
N ARG A 104 2.22 6.47 11.12
CA ARG A 104 3.18 5.72 11.96
C ARG A 104 4.61 6.15 11.78
N ALA A 105 5.34 6.34 12.87
CA ALA A 105 6.77 6.60 12.86
C ALA A 105 7.56 5.38 12.38
N TYR A 106 8.40 5.60 11.38
CA TYR A 106 9.25 4.62 10.71
C TYR A 106 10.73 5.03 10.93
N GLU A 107 11.63 4.09 11.19
CA GLU A 107 13.09 4.30 11.24
C GLU A 107 13.58 4.98 9.96
N THR A 108 14.67 5.73 10.01
CA THR A 108 15.24 6.32 8.80
C THR A 108 16.03 5.27 8.03
N SER A 109 15.52 4.76 6.90
CA SER A 109 16.33 3.98 5.95
C SER A 109 16.84 4.87 4.81
N ASP A 110 18.03 4.56 4.28
CA ASP A 110 18.57 5.20 3.08
C ASP A 110 17.90 4.72 1.77
N LEU A 111 16.98 3.75 1.87
CA LEU A 111 16.19 3.26 0.74
C LEU A 111 14.96 4.15 0.54
N SER A 112 14.77 4.64 -0.69
CA SER A 112 13.58 5.41 -1.07
C SER A 112 12.37 4.49 -1.20
N ALA A 113 11.24 4.88 -0.58
CA ALA A 113 9.98 4.17 -0.77
C ALA A 113 9.53 4.24 -2.25
N PRO A 114 8.93 3.16 -2.81
CA PRO A 114 8.43 3.17 -4.19
C PRO A 114 7.46 4.32 -4.43
N HIS A 115 7.73 5.14 -5.44
CA HIS A 115 6.92 6.31 -5.77
C HIS A 115 5.43 6.00 -5.96
N GLN A 116 5.12 4.83 -6.51
CA GLN A 116 3.76 4.37 -6.73
C GLN A 116 3.02 4.07 -5.42
N LEU A 117 3.70 3.49 -4.42
CA LEU A 117 3.14 3.28 -3.09
C LEU A 117 2.77 4.62 -2.45
N LEU A 118 3.67 5.61 -2.54
CA LEU A 118 3.41 6.98 -2.07
C LEU A 118 2.21 7.60 -2.79
N ALA A 119 2.09 7.41 -4.10
CA ALA A 119 0.97 7.95 -4.87
C ALA A 119 -0.39 7.41 -4.42
N LYS A 120 -0.51 6.10 -4.20
CA LYS A 120 -1.76 5.48 -3.70
C LYS A 120 -2.08 5.94 -2.28
N SER A 121 -1.05 6.09 -1.45
CA SER A 121 -1.19 6.63 -0.09
C SER A 121 -1.71 8.04 -0.09
N PHE A 122 -1.13 8.90 -0.90
CA PHE A 122 -1.60 10.27 -1.06
C PHE A 122 -3.06 10.29 -1.52
N CYS A 123 -3.41 9.47 -2.51
CA CYS A 123 -4.79 9.37 -3.01
C CYS A 123 -5.78 8.90 -1.93
N HIS A 124 -5.36 8.01 -1.02
CA HIS A 124 -6.19 7.59 0.11
C HIS A 124 -6.59 8.77 1.01
N TYR A 125 -5.62 9.58 1.45
CA TYR A 125 -5.90 10.78 2.27
C TYR A 125 -6.66 11.85 1.47
N LEU A 126 -6.29 12.03 0.19
CA LEU A 126 -6.95 12.97 -0.70
C LEU A 126 -8.43 12.66 -0.86
N LYS A 127 -8.79 11.37 -0.98
CA LYS A 127 -10.19 10.94 -1.04
C LYS A 127 -10.96 11.38 0.21
N ASN A 128 -10.38 11.20 1.40
CA ASN A 128 -10.98 11.64 2.66
C ASN A 128 -11.15 13.18 2.73
N ILE A 129 -10.14 13.93 2.29
CA ILE A 129 -10.19 15.39 2.21
C ILE A 129 -11.32 15.83 1.27
N LEU A 130 -11.44 15.22 0.09
CA LEU A 130 -12.47 15.58 -0.88
C LEU A 130 -13.88 15.22 -0.44
N THR A 131 -14.08 14.08 0.24
CA THR A 131 -15.38 13.73 0.82
C THR A 131 -15.81 14.67 1.94
N THR A 132 -14.85 15.17 2.73
CA THR A 132 -15.12 16.09 3.84
C THR A 132 -15.23 17.55 3.36
N GLY A 133 -14.57 17.87 2.24
CA GLY A 133 -14.41 19.22 1.71
C GLY A 133 -13.04 19.81 2.06
N VAL A 134 -12.44 20.51 1.09
CA VAL A 134 -11.17 21.22 1.30
C VAL A 134 -11.29 22.28 2.39
N ALA A 135 -10.22 22.50 3.14
CA ALA A 135 -10.18 23.49 4.21
C ALA A 135 -10.55 24.89 3.68
N ARG A 136 -11.38 25.61 4.43
CA ARG A 136 -11.74 26.99 4.14
C ARG A 136 -11.54 27.82 5.38
N GLY A 137 -11.09 29.05 5.20
CA GLY A 137 -10.76 29.93 6.32
C GLY A 137 -11.01 31.37 5.98
N TYR A 138 -11.11 32.19 7.03
CA TYR A 138 -11.14 33.64 6.90
C TYR A 138 -9.72 34.18 6.96
N TYR A 139 -9.37 35.05 6.03
CA TYR A 139 -8.18 35.90 6.16
C TYR A 139 -8.57 37.36 5.99
N GLN A 140 -7.80 38.23 6.63
CA GLN A 140 -8.02 39.66 6.57
C GLN A 140 -7.45 40.21 5.26
N VAL A 141 -8.29 40.90 4.49
CA VAL A 141 -7.90 41.67 3.31
C VAL A 141 -8.01 43.15 3.66
N THR A 142 -6.90 43.85 3.60
CA THR A 142 -6.92 45.32 3.64
C THR A 142 -7.23 45.83 2.24
N SER A 143 -8.36 46.51 2.08
CA SER A 143 -8.74 47.18 0.84
C SER A 143 -8.57 48.69 0.95
N ARG A 144 -8.20 49.31 -0.16
CA ARG A 144 -8.18 50.76 -0.35
C ARG A 144 -9.21 51.11 -1.41
N GLY A 145 -9.95 52.19 -1.21
CA GLY A 145 -10.95 52.64 -2.18
C GLY A 145 -12.28 52.95 -1.51
N HIS A 146 -13.37 52.66 -2.22
CA HIS A 146 -14.72 52.82 -1.71
C HIS A 146 -14.99 51.97 -0.46
N TYR A 147 -15.92 52.48 0.35
CA TYR A 147 -16.33 51.89 1.62
C TYR A 147 -16.60 50.38 1.52
N LYS A 148 -15.96 49.62 2.42
CA LYS A 148 -16.27 48.21 2.71
C LYS A 148 -16.53 48.05 4.21
N PRO A 149 -17.22 46.98 4.65
CA PRO A 149 -17.48 46.76 6.07
C PRO A 149 -16.19 46.81 6.90
N LYS A 150 -16.21 47.56 8.01
CA LYS A 150 -15.10 47.83 8.96
C LYS A 150 -13.97 48.72 8.41
N VAL A 151 -14.19 50.03 8.48
CA VAL A 151 -13.19 51.06 8.17
C VAL A 151 -12.12 51.14 9.25
N ASN A 152 -10.86 51.23 8.82
CA ASN A 152 -9.73 51.49 9.70
C ASN A 152 -9.46 53.00 9.76
N PHE A 153 -10.14 53.70 10.67
CA PHE A 153 -10.10 55.16 10.74
C PHE A 153 -8.67 55.72 10.90
N GLY A 154 -7.83 55.09 11.72
CA GLY A 154 -6.43 55.53 11.89
C GLY A 154 -5.63 55.47 10.59
N ARG A 155 -5.75 54.37 9.84
CA ARG A 155 -5.10 54.25 8.52
C ARG A 155 -5.72 55.19 7.48
N THR A 156 -7.04 55.37 7.50
CA THR A 156 -7.74 56.29 6.58
C THR A 156 -7.29 57.74 6.78
N VAL A 157 -7.24 58.22 8.04
CA VAL A 157 -6.81 59.58 8.36
C VAL A 157 -5.37 59.81 7.93
N SER A 158 -4.45 58.91 8.29
CA SER A 158 -3.02 59.05 8.02
C SER A 158 -2.62 58.87 6.55
N THR A 159 -3.39 58.10 5.78
CA THR A 159 -3.01 57.72 4.40
C THR A 159 -3.75 58.51 3.33
N PHE A 160 -5.02 58.88 3.57
CA PHE A 160 -5.89 59.53 2.57
C PHE A 160 -6.30 60.94 2.99
N LEU A 161 -6.99 61.08 4.13
CA LEU A 161 -7.54 62.39 4.53
C LEU A 161 -6.46 63.45 4.77
N SER A 162 -5.32 63.09 5.37
CA SER A 162 -4.21 64.02 5.57
C SER A 162 -3.51 64.46 4.27
N ARG A 163 -3.84 63.83 3.14
CA ARG A 163 -3.30 64.13 1.80
C ARG A 163 -4.36 64.75 0.87
N GLY A 164 -5.53 65.09 1.39
CA GLY A 164 -6.65 65.68 0.63
C GLY A 164 -7.46 64.67 -0.19
N ASP A 165 -7.29 63.36 0.04
CA ASP A 165 -8.10 62.32 -0.59
C ASP A 165 -9.30 61.97 0.31
N GLU A 166 -10.44 62.57 0.00
CA GLU A 166 -11.70 62.40 0.75
C GLU A 166 -12.54 61.20 0.27
N VAL A 167 -12.17 60.60 -0.85
CA VAL A 167 -12.97 59.56 -1.51
C VAL A 167 -12.55 58.16 -1.07
N ASN A 168 -11.25 57.96 -0.79
CA ASN A 168 -10.71 56.65 -0.49
C ASN A 168 -10.60 56.40 1.02
N VAL A 169 -10.98 55.19 1.43
CA VAL A 169 -10.83 54.71 2.81
C VAL A 169 -10.00 53.43 2.86
N ALA A 170 -9.27 53.25 3.96
CA ALA A 170 -8.66 51.97 4.30
C ALA A 170 -9.69 51.15 5.08
N SER A 171 -10.01 49.94 4.61
CA SER A 171 -10.94 49.03 5.28
C SER A 171 -10.33 47.65 5.42
N ASP A 172 -10.69 46.96 6.50
CA ASP A 172 -10.20 45.62 6.83
C ASP A 172 -11.39 44.65 6.81
N ALA A 173 -11.51 43.86 5.74
CA ALA A 173 -12.58 42.89 5.58
C ALA A 173 -12.05 41.45 5.73
N PHE A 174 -12.83 40.57 6.36
CA PHE A 174 -12.52 39.16 6.39
C PHE A 174 -13.12 38.47 5.16
N THR A 175 -12.27 37.89 4.33
CA THR A 175 -12.70 37.14 3.15
C THR A 175 -12.64 35.66 3.46
N PHE A 176 -13.74 34.95 3.19
CA PHE A 176 -13.79 33.50 3.27
C PHE A 176 -13.24 32.91 1.97
N SER A 177 -12.21 32.07 2.07
CA SER A 177 -11.51 31.57 0.89
C SER A 177 -10.94 30.16 1.10
N THR A 178 -10.67 29.51 -0.02
CA THR A 178 -9.95 28.24 -0.11
C THR A 178 -8.45 28.44 -0.38
N ASP A 179 -7.96 29.67 -0.60
CA ASP A 179 -6.53 29.94 -0.81
C ASP A 179 -5.76 29.96 0.53
N LEU A 180 -5.77 28.83 1.23
CA LEU A 180 -5.00 28.61 2.43
C LEU A 180 -3.67 27.96 2.09
N TYR A 181 -2.63 28.23 2.88
CA TYR A 181 -1.31 27.64 2.68
C TYR A 181 -1.33 26.09 2.62
N PRO A 182 -2.02 25.37 3.54
CA PRO A 182 -2.15 23.91 3.44
C PRO A 182 -2.82 23.42 2.15
N ASN A 183 -3.78 24.16 1.61
CA ASN A 183 -4.43 23.83 0.33
C ASN A 183 -3.48 24.04 -0.85
N GLY A 184 -2.64 25.07 -0.79
CA GLY A 184 -1.64 25.31 -1.81
C GLY A 184 -0.55 24.24 -1.82
N LEU A 185 -0.17 23.72 -0.66
CA LEU A 185 0.69 22.53 -0.54
C LEU A 185 0.00 21.29 -1.10
N LEU A 186 -1.27 21.07 -0.77
CA LEU A 186 -2.07 19.96 -1.29
C LEU A 186 -2.18 20.02 -2.82
N LYS A 187 -2.35 21.21 -3.41
CA LYS A 187 -2.37 21.42 -4.86
C LYS A 187 -1.02 21.06 -5.49
N SER A 188 0.09 21.51 -4.89
CA SER A 188 1.43 21.14 -5.34
C SER A 188 1.68 19.63 -5.26
N ALA A 189 1.22 18.99 -4.18
CA ALA A 189 1.29 17.54 -4.04
C ALA A 189 0.50 16.83 -5.16
N CYS A 190 -0.71 17.27 -5.46
CA CYS A 190 -1.52 16.71 -6.55
C CYS A 190 -0.78 16.82 -7.89
N LEU A 191 -0.16 17.96 -8.19
CA LEU A 191 0.62 18.17 -9.41
C LEU A 191 1.86 17.26 -9.46
N ALA A 192 2.56 17.08 -8.34
CA ALA A 192 3.73 16.21 -8.25
C ALA A 192 3.34 14.74 -8.48
N PHE A 193 2.31 14.25 -7.79
CA PHE A 193 1.84 12.87 -7.94
C PHE A 193 1.29 12.57 -9.33
N LEU A 194 0.64 13.54 -9.99
CA LEU A 194 0.16 13.37 -11.35
C LEU A 194 1.30 13.14 -12.36
N ARG A 195 2.52 13.64 -12.08
CA ARG A 195 3.72 13.45 -12.93
C ARG A 195 4.36 12.06 -12.75
N ILE A 196 4.26 11.48 -11.56
CA ILE A 196 4.90 10.19 -11.26
C ILE A 196 3.98 8.99 -11.54
N ILE A 197 2.66 9.21 -11.54
CA ILE A 197 1.68 8.15 -11.79
C ILE A 197 1.71 7.75 -13.28
N PRO A 198 1.84 6.45 -13.61
CA PRO A 198 1.80 5.96 -14.98
C PRO A 198 0.48 6.26 -15.68
N ILE A 199 0.54 6.52 -16.99
CA ILE A 199 -0.65 6.60 -17.85
C ILE A 199 -1.06 5.18 -18.21
N SER A 200 -1.92 4.57 -17.39
CA SER A 200 -2.48 3.25 -17.66
C SER A 200 -3.87 3.10 -17.08
N ILE A 201 -4.63 2.14 -17.60
CA ILE A 201 -6.01 1.87 -17.16
C ILE A 201 -6.09 1.51 -15.66
N LYS A 202 -4.99 0.99 -15.09
CA LYS A 202 -4.88 0.65 -13.66
C LYS A 202 -4.88 1.87 -12.74
N TRP A 203 -4.45 3.03 -13.24
CA TRP A 203 -4.28 4.27 -12.47
C TRP A 203 -5.34 5.32 -12.78
N GLU A 204 -6.30 4.97 -13.64
CA GLU A 204 -7.33 5.89 -14.11
C GLU A 204 -8.17 6.46 -12.97
N SER A 205 -8.51 5.65 -11.95
CA SER A 205 -9.22 6.10 -10.74
C SER A 205 -8.46 7.18 -9.98
N GLU A 206 -7.17 6.98 -9.74
CA GLU A 206 -6.33 7.92 -9.00
C GLU A 206 -6.09 9.19 -9.81
N ARG A 207 -5.88 9.07 -11.13
CA ARG A 207 -5.75 10.25 -12.01
C ARG A 207 -7.02 11.09 -12.01
N ARG A 208 -8.20 10.46 -12.05
CA ARG A 208 -9.48 11.17 -11.91
C ARG A 208 -9.65 11.82 -10.54
N LEU A 209 -9.23 11.15 -9.47
CA LEU A 209 -9.26 11.72 -8.12
C LEU A 209 -8.37 12.96 -8.03
N LEU A 210 -7.15 12.89 -8.55
CA LEU A 210 -6.21 14.02 -8.60
C LEU A 210 -6.76 15.16 -9.45
N ALA A 211 -7.33 14.87 -10.62
CA ALA A 211 -7.98 15.88 -11.46
C ALA A 211 -9.15 16.56 -10.72
N SER A 212 -9.97 15.78 -10.02
CA SER A 212 -11.08 16.30 -9.20
C SER A 212 -10.57 17.20 -8.07
N ALA A 213 -9.46 16.84 -7.42
CA ALA A 213 -8.82 17.67 -6.42
C ALA A 213 -8.26 18.97 -7.00
N LEU A 214 -7.62 18.92 -8.16
CA LEU A 214 -7.09 20.11 -8.83
C LEU A 214 -8.22 21.08 -9.20
N ASN A 215 -9.36 20.57 -9.65
CA ASN A 215 -10.56 21.39 -9.89
C ASN A 215 -11.10 22.01 -8.59
N ALA A 216 -11.16 21.25 -7.49
CA ALA A 216 -11.58 21.77 -6.18
C ALA A 216 -10.61 22.83 -5.62
N LEU A 217 -9.34 22.79 -6.05
CA LEU A 217 -8.27 23.70 -5.64
C LEU A 217 -7.93 24.72 -6.74
N ASP A 218 -8.81 24.94 -7.72
CA ASP A 218 -8.50 25.78 -8.89
C ASP A 218 -8.08 27.20 -8.49
N MET A 219 -8.85 27.82 -7.59
CA MET A 219 -8.60 29.17 -7.06
C MET A 219 -7.45 29.25 -6.04
N THR A 220 -6.85 28.12 -5.66
CA THR A 220 -5.75 28.07 -4.70
C THR A 220 -4.41 28.22 -5.41
N THR A 221 -3.51 29.03 -4.86
CA THR A 221 -2.15 29.20 -5.38
C THR A 221 -1.28 28.02 -4.94
N PRO A 222 -0.61 27.28 -5.85
CA PRO A 222 0.34 26.24 -5.48
C PRO A 222 1.47 26.80 -4.60
N ARG A 223 1.89 26.04 -3.58
CA ARG A 223 2.96 26.43 -2.64
C ARG A 223 4.09 25.41 -2.62
N THR A 224 5.32 25.87 -2.38
CA THR A 224 6.46 24.98 -2.21
C THR A 224 6.51 24.48 -0.77
N MET A 225 6.58 23.16 -0.59
CA MET A 225 6.70 22.57 0.74
C MET A 225 8.07 22.84 1.35
N LYS A 226 8.10 23.13 2.64
CA LYS A 226 9.31 23.21 3.47
C LYS A 226 9.33 22.06 4.49
N PRO A 227 10.52 21.67 5.00
CA PRO A 227 10.60 20.71 6.08
C PRO A 227 9.75 21.14 7.29
N GLY A 228 8.89 20.25 7.79
CA GLY A 228 8.01 20.52 8.94
C GLY A 228 6.61 21.06 8.57
N ASP A 229 6.36 21.41 7.30
CA ASP A 229 5.05 21.94 6.87
C ASP A 229 3.87 20.97 7.10
N GLN A 230 4.13 19.67 7.30
CA GLN A 230 3.09 18.70 7.68
C GLN A 230 2.37 19.06 8.99
N GLU A 231 3.08 19.67 9.95
CA GLU A 231 2.54 20.07 11.25
C GLU A 231 1.50 21.19 11.16
N LEU A 232 1.45 21.91 10.03
CA LEU A 232 0.45 22.95 9.78
C LEU A 232 -0.98 22.40 9.76
N SER A 233 -1.14 21.09 9.54
CA SER A 233 -2.44 20.40 9.68
C SER A 233 -3.08 20.60 11.06
N SER A 234 -2.30 20.80 12.13
CA SER A 234 -2.80 21.09 13.48
C SER A 234 -3.63 22.39 13.57
N THR A 235 -3.36 23.35 12.66
CA THR A 235 -4.09 24.63 12.57
C THR A 235 -5.46 24.50 11.90
N LEU A 236 -5.72 23.36 11.25
CA LEU A 236 -6.98 23.11 10.56
C LEU A 236 -8.07 22.63 11.54
N PRO A 237 -9.35 22.73 11.13
CA PRO A 237 -10.45 22.14 11.90
C PRO A 237 -10.23 20.65 12.16
N MET A 238 -10.65 20.19 13.35
CA MET A 238 -10.34 18.86 13.89
C MET A 238 -10.64 17.72 12.90
N TRP A 239 -11.77 17.80 12.19
CA TRP A 239 -12.21 16.79 11.23
C TRP A 239 -11.40 16.74 9.92
N LEU A 240 -10.56 17.74 9.64
CA LEU A 240 -9.67 17.78 8.48
C LEU A 240 -8.21 17.43 8.81
N ARG A 241 -7.84 17.45 10.10
CA ARG A 241 -6.44 17.33 10.53
C ARG A 241 -5.79 16.07 10.02
N ASP A 242 -6.43 14.91 10.25
CA ASP A 242 -5.85 13.60 9.90
C ASP A 242 -5.67 13.45 8.38
N GLY A 243 -6.66 13.91 7.61
CA GLY A 243 -6.60 13.93 6.14
C GLY A 243 -5.40 14.73 5.63
N TYR A 244 -5.30 15.99 6.06
CA TYR A 244 -4.22 16.88 5.64
C TYR A 244 -2.86 16.43 6.17
N TYR A 245 -2.78 16.04 7.43
CA TYR A 245 -1.54 15.57 8.04
C TYR A 245 -0.98 14.39 7.25
N GLY A 246 -1.80 13.38 6.96
CA GLY A 246 -1.37 12.22 6.19
C GLY A 246 -0.99 12.55 4.75
N ALA A 247 -1.77 13.39 4.05
CA ALA A 247 -1.47 13.80 2.68
C ALA A 247 -0.15 14.59 2.58
N LEU A 248 0.07 15.57 3.47
CA LEU A 248 1.28 16.39 3.49
C LEU A 248 2.50 15.59 3.91
N THR A 249 2.33 14.66 4.85
CA THR A 249 3.39 13.74 5.26
C THR A 249 3.84 12.85 4.11
N VAL A 250 2.91 12.25 3.35
CA VAL A 250 3.28 11.46 2.16
C VAL A 250 4.01 12.32 1.12
N PHE A 251 3.62 13.59 0.99
CA PHE A 251 4.29 14.52 0.09
C PHE A 251 5.70 14.91 0.58
N SER A 252 5.93 15.07 1.89
CA SER A 252 7.28 15.31 2.43
C SER A 252 8.22 14.14 2.18
N VAL A 253 7.70 12.90 2.25
CA VAL A 253 8.45 11.69 1.93
C VAL A 253 8.84 11.66 0.46
N LEU A 254 7.92 11.98 -0.45
CA LEU A 254 8.21 12.07 -1.88
C LEU A 254 9.33 13.08 -2.18
N LEU A 255 9.35 14.21 -1.47
CA LEU A 255 10.37 15.25 -1.63
C LEU A 255 11.71 14.91 -0.93
N GLY A 256 11.78 13.80 -0.19
CA GLY A 256 12.98 13.39 0.55
C GLY A 256 13.25 14.22 1.81
N PHE A 257 12.31 15.05 2.27
CA PHE A 257 12.45 15.81 3.52
C PHE A 257 12.33 14.93 4.77
N THR A 258 11.68 13.78 4.62
CA THR A 258 11.53 12.76 5.65
C THR A 258 12.02 11.43 5.10
N LYS A 259 13.11 10.89 5.65
CA LYS A 259 13.57 9.52 5.36
C LYS A 259 12.71 8.53 6.15
N VAL A 260 12.17 7.53 5.47
CA VAL A 260 11.21 6.58 6.02
C VAL A 260 11.71 5.16 5.74
N GLY A 261 11.67 4.31 6.75
CA GLY A 261 12.20 2.94 6.79
C GLY A 261 11.43 2.14 7.84
N PHE A 262 11.11 0.88 7.55
CA PHE A 262 9.91 0.29 8.14
C PHE A 262 10.00 -0.18 9.61
N SER A 263 11.19 -0.14 10.20
CA SER A 263 11.40 -0.50 11.60
C SER A 263 10.82 0.56 12.56
N TYR A 264 10.46 0.18 13.79
CA TYR A 264 9.84 1.09 14.75
C TYR A 264 10.87 2.03 15.39
N SER A 265 10.64 3.34 15.33
CA SER A 265 11.28 4.29 16.25
C SER A 265 10.23 5.25 16.82
N SER A 266 10.23 5.43 18.14
CA SER A 266 9.33 6.37 18.83
C SER A 266 9.58 7.84 18.44
N SER A 267 10.67 8.12 17.72
CA SER A 267 11.10 9.44 17.23
C SER A 267 11.15 9.55 15.69
N GLY A 268 10.65 8.55 14.96
CA GLY A 268 10.74 8.49 13.49
C GLY A 268 9.71 9.32 12.73
N SER A 269 9.89 9.44 11.42
CA SER A 269 8.94 10.16 10.55
C SER A 269 7.65 9.36 10.37
N THR A 270 6.49 10.00 10.56
CA THR A 270 5.21 9.31 10.41
C THR A 270 4.91 8.99 8.93
N MET A 271 4.30 7.86 8.58
CA MET A 271 3.75 7.57 7.24
C MET A 271 2.56 6.60 7.39
N PRO A 272 1.65 6.50 6.41
CA PRO A 272 0.52 5.57 6.48
C PRO A 272 0.98 4.11 6.66
N SER A 273 0.16 3.35 7.39
CA SER A 273 0.34 1.93 7.62
C SER A 273 -0.02 1.13 6.37
N PHE A 274 0.94 0.42 5.83
CA PHE A 274 0.66 -0.55 4.79
C PHE A 274 0.48 -1.92 5.39
N LEU A 275 -0.53 -2.64 4.90
CA LEU A 275 -0.61 -4.07 5.06
C LEU A 275 -0.34 -4.68 3.70
N PHE A 276 0.71 -5.47 3.63
CA PHE A 276 1.12 -6.14 2.41
C PHE A 276 0.74 -7.61 2.49
N SER A 277 0.08 -8.13 1.45
CA SER A 277 -0.19 -9.56 1.33
C SER A 277 1.03 -10.22 0.70
N MET A 278 1.81 -10.95 1.49
CA MET A 278 3.03 -11.61 1.02
C MET A 278 2.74 -12.69 -0.01
N ASP A 279 1.60 -13.38 0.11
CA ASP A 279 1.17 -14.36 -0.89
C ASP A 279 1.02 -13.67 -2.28
N PHE A 280 0.40 -12.48 -2.32
CA PHE A 280 0.17 -11.75 -3.57
C PHE A 280 1.43 -11.06 -4.11
N ILE A 281 2.26 -10.48 -3.23
CA ILE A 281 3.55 -9.87 -3.61
C ILE A 281 4.44 -10.91 -4.25
N PHE A 282 4.58 -12.06 -3.59
CA PHE A 282 5.48 -13.11 -4.05
C PHE A 282 5.01 -13.69 -5.40
N GLU A 283 3.72 -13.97 -5.55
CA GLU A 283 3.11 -14.41 -6.80
C GLU A 283 3.31 -13.41 -7.95
N SER A 284 3.00 -12.13 -7.70
CA SER A 284 3.11 -11.07 -8.69
C SER A 284 4.56 -10.79 -9.07
N TYR A 285 5.47 -10.84 -8.09
CA TYR A 285 6.92 -10.74 -8.31
C TYR A 285 7.41 -11.82 -9.26
N VAL A 286 7.19 -13.10 -8.93
CA VAL A 286 7.66 -14.24 -9.73
C VAL A 286 7.09 -14.15 -11.15
N ARG A 287 5.79 -13.85 -11.27
CA ARG A 287 5.11 -13.72 -12.56
C ARG A 287 5.71 -12.61 -13.43
N ASN A 288 5.88 -11.41 -12.89
CA ASN A 288 6.34 -10.26 -13.66
C ASN A 288 7.83 -10.38 -13.98
N TYR A 289 8.63 -10.93 -13.05
CA TYR A 289 10.03 -11.23 -13.31
C TYR A 289 10.17 -12.19 -14.50
N MET A 290 9.49 -13.34 -14.44
CA MET A 290 9.48 -14.31 -15.54
C MET A 290 8.95 -13.71 -16.84
N ARG A 291 7.87 -12.92 -16.77
CA ARG A 291 7.30 -12.26 -17.95
C ARG A 291 8.32 -11.37 -18.64
N ASN A 292 9.06 -10.56 -17.90
CA ASN A 292 10.02 -9.62 -18.48
C ASN A 292 11.24 -10.35 -19.05
N CYS A 293 11.74 -11.37 -18.34
CA CYS A 293 12.93 -12.11 -18.72
C CYS A 293 12.72 -13.09 -19.88
N LEU A 294 11.49 -13.60 -20.07
CA LEU A 294 11.18 -14.62 -21.09
C LEU A 294 10.74 -14.05 -22.46
N ILE A 295 10.68 -12.72 -22.59
CA ILE A 295 10.39 -12.03 -23.88
C ILE A 295 11.37 -12.46 -24.99
N PRO A 296 12.70 -12.48 -24.78
CA PRO A 296 13.67 -12.85 -25.81
C PRO A 296 13.48 -14.28 -26.34
N GLN A 297 13.05 -15.21 -25.48
CA GLN A 297 12.79 -16.62 -25.82
C GLN A 297 11.41 -16.82 -26.48
N LYS A 298 10.65 -15.74 -26.70
CA LYS A 298 9.28 -15.75 -27.24
C LYS A 298 8.32 -16.59 -26.39
N ILE A 299 8.56 -16.67 -25.07
CA ILE A 299 7.68 -17.35 -24.13
C ILE A 299 6.85 -16.28 -23.41
N ALA A 300 5.54 -16.33 -23.58
CA ALA A 300 4.61 -15.45 -22.89
C ALA A 300 4.24 -16.04 -21.53
N VAL A 301 4.33 -15.22 -20.48
CA VAL A 301 3.90 -15.56 -19.11
C VAL A 301 2.60 -14.84 -18.78
N LEU A 302 1.52 -15.61 -18.66
CA LEU A 302 0.15 -15.10 -18.46
C LEU A 302 -0.35 -15.39 -17.04
N ASP A 303 -1.30 -14.58 -16.60
CA ASP A 303 -2.02 -14.73 -15.33
C ASP A 303 -3.35 -15.48 -15.56
N GLY A 304 -3.51 -16.65 -14.93
CA GLY A 304 -4.73 -17.46 -15.00
C GLY A 304 -5.92 -16.89 -14.20
N ASN A 305 -5.72 -15.88 -13.35
CA ASN A 305 -6.83 -15.17 -12.71
C ASN A 305 -7.60 -14.29 -13.69
N THR A 306 -7.00 -13.97 -14.84
CA THR A 306 -7.67 -13.22 -15.91
C THR A 306 -8.57 -14.16 -16.74
N GLY A 307 -9.88 -13.85 -16.81
CA GLY A 307 -10.88 -14.70 -17.49
C GLY A 307 -10.55 -15.08 -18.94
N LYS A 308 -9.77 -14.26 -19.66
CA LYS A 308 -9.32 -14.54 -21.04
C LYS A 308 -8.32 -15.71 -21.13
N ASN A 309 -7.63 -16.00 -20.03
CA ASN A 309 -6.60 -17.03 -19.93
C ASN A 309 -7.11 -18.29 -19.23
N GLN A 310 -8.32 -18.26 -18.68
CA GLN A 310 -8.92 -19.39 -17.97
C GLN A 310 -9.34 -20.48 -18.96
N ARG A 311 -9.14 -21.74 -18.55
CA ARG A 311 -9.64 -22.92 -19.24
C ARG A 311 -10.59 -23.68 -18.33
N PRO A 312 -11.54 -24.46 -18.86
CA PRO A 312 -12.38 -25.29 -18.03
C PRO A 312 -11.57 -26.46 -17.43
N LEU A 313 -11.89 -26.83 -16.20
CA LEU A 313 -11.34 -28.02 -15.53
C LEU A 313 -11.83 -29.31 -16.20
N PHE A 314 -13.08 -29.32 -16.64
CA PHE A 314 -13.73 -30.46 -17.29
C PHE A 314 -13.95 -30.18 -18.78
N ILE A 315 -13.88 -31.24 -19.59
CA ILE A 315 -13.97 -31.14 -21.05
C ILE A 315 -15.41 -30.84 -21.50
N ASP A 316 -16.39 -31.36 -20.77
CA ASP A 316 -17.83 -31.29 -21.04
C ASP A 316 -18.52 -30.10 -20.34
N ASN A 317 -17.85 -29.45 -19.40
CA ASN A 317 -18.44 -28.40 -18.58
C ASN A 317 -17.52 -27.18 -18.37
N LYS A 318 -18.02 -26.00 -18.75
CA LYS A 318 -17.30 -24.73 -18.60
C LYS A 318 -17.52 -24.01 -17.26
N ARG A 319 -18.31 -24.59 -16.35
CA ARG A 319 -18.68 -23.97 -15.07
C ARG A 319 -17.49 -23.76 -14.14
N PHE A 320 -16.48 -24.61 -14.21
CA PHE A 320 -15.35 -24.61 -13.27
C PHE A 320 -14.06 -24.24 -14.01
N PRO A 321 -13.68 -22.95 -14.06
CA PRO A 321 -12.43 -22.54 -14.68
C PRO A 321 -11.24 -22.86 -13.77
N ILE A 322 -10.16 -23.39 -14.36
CA ILE A 322 -8.85 -23.45 -13.73
C ILE A 322 -8.20 -22.07 -13.71
N LYS A 323 -7.44 -21.78 -12.65
CA LYS A 323 -6.81 -20.48 -12.43
C LYS A 323 -5.35 -20.65 -11.98
N PRO A 324 -4.47 -21.14 -12.86
CA PRO A 324 -3.06 -21.25 -12.54
C PRO A 324 -2.42 -19.86 -12.36
N ASP A 325 -1.53 -19.73 -11.38
CA ASP A 325 -0.83 -18.46 -11.10
C ASP A 325 0.06 -18.05 -12.29
N LEU A 326 0.70 -19.03 -12.93
CA LEU A 326 1.61 -18.86 -14.06
C LEU A 326 1.19 -19.76 -15.23
N ILE A 327 1.03 -19.18 -16.41
CA ILE A 327 0.85 -19.92 -17.66
C ILE A 327 2.00 -19.56 -18.61
N PHE A 328 2.86 -20.53 -18.89
CA PHE A 328 3.93 -20.39 -19.87
C PHE A 328 3.42 -20.83 -21.23
N ARG A 329 3.40 -19.91 -22.20
CA ARG A 329 2.91 -20.16 -23.55
C ARG A 329 3.98 -19.81 -24.57
N LYS A 330 4.29 -20.77 -25.43
CA LYS A 330 5.12 -20.56 -26.63
C LYS A 330 4.22 -20.71 -27.85
N ASP A 331 4.15 -19.66 -28.66
CA ASP A 331 3.19 -19.53 -29.75
C ASP A 331 1.73 -19.73 -29.29
N LYS A 332 1.10 -20.85 -29.66
CA LYS A 332 -0.28 -21.21 -29.29
C LYS A 332 -0.36 -22.33 -28.25
N SER A 333 0.77 -22.90 -27.86
CA SER A 333 0.84 -24.09 -26.99
C SER A 333 1.25 -23.72 -25.57
N ILE A 334 0.56 -24.31 -24.59
CA ILE A 334 0.93 -24.19 -23.16
C ILE A 334 2.06 -25.19 -22.92
N ILE A 335 3.25 -24.68 -22.61
CA ILE A 335 4.45 -25.50 -22.40
C ILE A 335 4.66 -25.83 -20.92
N ALA A 336 4.19 -24.99 -20.01
CA ALA A 336 4.22 -25.26 -18.58
C ALA A 336 3.13 -24.47 -17.86
N LEU A 337 2.72 -24.97 -16.70
CA LEU A 337 1.92 -24.25 -15.72
C LEU A 337 2.66 -24.17 -14.39
N GLY A 338 2.47 -23.06 -13.68
CA GLY A 338 3.06 -22.86 -12.36
C GLY A 338 2.04 -22.40 -11.32
N GLU A 339 2.22 -22.87 -10.09
CA GLU A 339 1.56 -22.32 -8.89
C GLU A 339 2.64 -21.74 -7.98
N VAL A 340 2.38 -20.53 -7.48
CA VAL A 340 3.29 -19.83 -6.59
C VAL A 340 2.66 -19.83 -5.20
N LYS A 341 3.40 -20.32 -4.20
CA LYS A 341 2.91 -20.36 -2.83
C LYS A 341 3.95 -19.75 -1.91
N TYR A 342 3.57 -18.70 -1.19
CA TYR A 342 4.42 -18.12 -0.17
C TYR A 342 4.33 -18.94 1.13
N LYS A 343 4.76 -20.20 1.12
CA LYS A 343 4.87 -21.05 2.31
C LYS A 343 6.04 -22.03 2.16
N PRO A 344 6.75 -22.37 3.24
CA PRO A 344 7.97 -23.19 3.16
C PRO A 344 7.69 -24.63 2.71
N ARG A 345 6.46 -25.13 2.93
CA ARG A 345 6.07 -26.50 2.60
C ARG A 345 4.79 -26.51 1.76
N ILE A 346 4.85 -27.25 0.66
CA ILE A 346 3.71 -27.54 -0.21
C ILE A 346 2.86 -28.64 0.44
N GLU A 347 1.57 -28.37 0.63
CA GLU A 347 0.59 -29.29 1.20
C GLU A 347 -0.03 -30.16 0.10
N GLU A 348 -0.69 -31.24 0.51
CA GLU A 348 -1.32 -32.18 -0.41
C GLU A 348 -2.37 -31.52 -1.31
N SER A 349 -3.17 -30.59 -0.77
CA SER A 349 -4.15 -29.81 -1.52
C SER A 349 -3.51 -28.98 -2.65
N ASP A 350 -2.33 -28.39 -2.41
CA ASP A 350 -1.63 -27.61 -3.44
C ASP A 350 -1.09 -28.51 -4.56
N ARG A 351 -0.71 -29.74 -4.20
CA ARG A 351 -0.24 -30.73 -5.19
C ARG A 351 -1.38 -31.10 -6.13
N TYR A 352 -2.53 -31.42 -5.57
CA TYR A 352 -3.73 -31.74 -6.35
C TYR A 352 -4.18 -30.56 -7.21
N GLN A 353 -4.03 -29.33 -6.73
CA GLN A 353 -4.32 -28.12 -7.51
C GLN A 353 -3.48 -28.06 -8.79
N VAL A 354 -2.14 -28.10 -8.71
CA VAL A 354 -1.26 -28.06 -9.91
C VAL A 354 -1.55 -29.22 -10.84
N ILE A 355 -1.68 -30.44 -10.30
CA ILE A 355 -1.97 -31.64 -11.09
C ILE A 355 -3.25 -31.45 -11.88
N SER A 356 -4.32 -30.97 -11.23
CA SER A 356 -5.61 -30.72 -11.90
C SER A 356 -5.51 -29.67 -13.00
N HIS A 357 -4.76 -28.58 -12.77
CA HIS A 357 -4.55 -27.51 -13.74
C HIS A 357 -3.74 -28.01 -14.97
N VAL A 358 -2.67 -28.77 -14.72
CA VAL A 358 -1.79 -29.35 -15.75
C VAL A 358 -2.55 -30.32 -16.63
N ILE A 359 -3.32 -31.25 -16.04
CA ILE A 359 -4.13 -32.22 -16.78
C ILE A 359 -5.18 -31.50 -17.62
N ALA A 360 -5.95 -30.58 -17.03
CA ALA A 360 -7.00 -29.85 -17.75
C ALA A 360 -6.47 -28.98 -18.90
N SER A 361 -5.21 -28.52 -18.81
CA SER A 361 -4.57 -27.73 -19.87
C SER A 361 -3.81 -28.56 -20.90
N ASN A 362 -3.68 -29.88 -20.68
CA ASN A 362 -2.77 -30.77 -21.41
C ASN A 362 -1.34 -30.21 -21.48
N SER A 363 -0.85 -29.70 -20.35
CA SER A 363 0.49 -29.14 -20.24
C SER A 363 1.51 -30.24 -19.93
N PRO A 364 2.71 -30.24 -20.54
CA PRO A 364 3.70 -31.28 -20.28
C PRO A 364 4.45 -31.08 -18.96
N VAL A 365 4.41 -29.88 -18.37
CA VAL A 365 5.18 -29.52 -17.17
C VAL A 365 4.33 -28.74 -16.16
N GLY A 366 4.39 -29.17 -14.89
CA GLY A 366 3.88 -28.44 -13.73
C GLY A 366 5.00 -27.99 -12.81
N ILE A 367 4.94 -26.75 -12.31
CA ILE A 367 5.98 -26.16 -11.45
C ILE A 367 5.34 -25.59 -10.18
N TRP A 368 5.85 -25.96 -9.00
CA TRP A 368 5.61 -25.20 -7.77
C TRP A 368 6.75 -24.22 -7.55
N ILE A 369 6.44 -23.01 -7.14
CA ILE A 369 7.45 -22.02 -6.74
C ILE A 369 7.14 -21.56 -5.32
N SER A 370 8.09 -21.73 -4.42
CA SER A 370 7.95 -21.30 -3.02
C SER A 370 9.24 -20.67 -2.51
N PRO A 371 9.21 -19.88 -1.42
CA PRO A 371 10.43 -19.41 -0.80
C PRO A 371 11.23 -20.59 -0.23
N ALA A 372 12.55 -20.53 -0.34
CA ALA A 372 13.47 -21.47 0.28
C ALA A 372 13.49 -21.26 1.80
N THR A 373 13.71 -22.36 2.53
CA THR A 373 13.88 -22.32 3.99
C THR A 373 15.25 -22.90 4.31
N ASN A 374 16.04 -22.24 5.15
CA ASN A 374 17.32 -22.74 5.63
C ASN A 374 18.34 -23.12 4.53
N GLY A 375 18.38 -22.38 3.41
CA GLY A 375 19.37 -22.58 2.34
C GLY A 375 19.05 -23.71 1.35
N ASP A 376 17.91 -24.38 1.46
CA ASP A 376 17.43 -25.38 0.49
C ASP A 376 16.77 -24.69 -0.71
N ALA A 377 17.59 -24.09 -1.57
CA ALA A 377 17.16 -23.40 -2.79
C ALA A 377 17.51 -24.21 -4.06
N GLY A 378 16.71 -24.04 -5.11
CA GLY A 378 16.90 -24.69 -6.41
C GLY A 378 15.71 -25.55 -6.86
N LEU A 379 15.88 -26.18 -8.03
CA LEU A 379 14.88 -27.03 -8.68
C LEU A 379 14.97 -28.49 -8.22
N GLU A 380 13.85 -29.02 -7.75
CA GLU A 380 13.68 -30.41 -7.36
C GLU A 380 12.69 -31.12 -8.31
N TYR A 381 13.07 -32.28 -8.85
CA TYR A 381 12.13 -33.13 -9.60
C TYR A 381 11.27 -33.93 -8.63
N ILE A 382 9.95 -33.79 -8.76
CA ILE A 382 8.98 -34.44 -7.85
C ILE A 382 8.49 -35.76 -8.43
N GLY A 383 8.23 -35.81 -9.73
CA GLY A 383 7.73 -37.02 -10.39
C GLY A 383 6.98 -36.76 -11.68
N ALA A 384 6.42 -37.82 -12.25
CA ALA A 384 5.56 -37.78 -13.41
C ALA A 384 4.25 -38.52 -13.13
N ILE A 385 3.18 -38.10 -13.80
CA ILE A 385 1.86 -38.77 -13.71
C ILE A 385 1.59 -39.58 -14.99
N ALA A 386 0.52 -40.37 -14.98
CA ALA A 386 0.16 -41.26 -16.09
C ALA A 386 -0.02 -40.56 -17.45
N SER A 387 -0.34 -39.26 -17.48
CA SER A 387 -0.41 -38.48 -18.72
C SER A 387 0.96 -38.18 -19.35
N GLY A 388 2.07 -38.52 -18.67
CA GLY A 388 3.43 -38.18 -19.06
C GLY A 388 3.87 -36.78 -18.62
N ALA A 389 2.99 -35.99 -17.99
CA ALA A 389 3.34 -34.68 -17.46
C ALA A 389 4.31 -34.81 -16.28
N LYS A 390 5.35 -33.96 -16.27
CA LYS A 390 6.41 -33.92 -15.25
C LYS A 390 6.19 -32.76 -14.28
N PHE A 391 6.54 -32.97 -13.02
CA PHE A 391 6.33 -31.99 -11.97
C PHE A 391 7.64 -31.67 -11.25
N TYR A 392 7.86 -30.37 -11.01
CA TYR A 392 9.04 -29.85 -10.36
C TYR A 392 8.68 -28.85 -9.26
N HIS A 393 9.51 -28.75 -8.24
CA HIS A 393 9.39 -27.74 -7.19
C HIS A 393 10.65 -26.88 -7.18
N TYR A 394 10.49 -25.59 -7.49
CA TYR A 394 11.54 -24.61 -7.36
C TYR A 394 11.44 -23.87 -6.02
N LYS A 395 12.51 -23.89 -5.23
CA LYS A 395 12.63 -23.14 -3.97
C LYS A 395 13.51 -21.92 -4.20
N LEU A 396 12.92 -20.73 -4.10
CA LEU A 396 13.59 -19.45 -4.36
C LEU A 396 14.20 -18.87 -3.09
N ASP A 397 15.51 -18.62 -3.08
CA ASP A 397 16.13 -17.88 -1.97
C ASP A 397 15.72 -16.41 -2.00
N ILE A 398 15.01 -15.99 -0.96
CA ILE A 398 14.55 -14.62 -0.74
C ILE A 398 15.33 -13.91 0.38
N THR A 399 16.30 -14.60 0.99
CA THR A 399 17.12 -14.10 2.11
C THR A 399 18.45 -13.53 1.63
N GLY A 400 19.06 -14.14 0.60
CA GLY A 400 20.31 -13.70 -0.01
C GLY A 400 20.14 -12.58 -1.05
N ASP A 401 21.01 -12.60 -2.07
CA ASP A 401 20.90 -11.68 -3.20
C ASP A 401 19.75 -12.09 -4.13
N MET A 402 18.69 -11.29 -4.11
CA MET A 402 17.48 -11.52 -4.88
C MET A 402 17.74 -11.47 -6.40
N ALA A 403 18.68 -10.65 -6.88
CA ALA A 403 18.95 -10.56 -8.31
C ALA A 403 19.59 -11.85 -8.85
N SER A 404 20.61 -12.36 -8.16
CA SER A 404 21.27 -13.63 -8.50
C SER A 404 20.32 -14.81 -8.35
N SER A 405 19.55 -14.87 -7.27
CA SER A 405 18.61 -15.98 -7.00
C SER A 405 17.51 -16.06 -8.04
N SER A 406 16.96 -14.93 -8.47
CA SER A 406 15.97 -14.92 -9.55
C SER A 406 16.55 -15.24 -10.93
N SER A 407 17.82 -14.88 -11.20
CA SER A 407 18.49 -15.32 -12.43
C SER A 407 18.67 -16.83 -12.46
N ALA A 408 19.10 -17.43 -11.35
CA ALA A 408 19.22 -18.89 -11.23
C ALA A 408 17.86 -19.58 -11.43
N MET A 409 16.79 -19.02 -10.85
CA MET A 409 15.42 -19.50 -11.07
C MET A 409 15.02 -19.51 -12.53
N LEU A 410 15.34 -18.43 -13.25
CA LEU A 410 15.05 -18.32 -14.66
C LEU A 410 15.78 -19.40 -15.47
N ASP A 411 17.08 -19.57 -15.22
CA ASP A 411 17.92 -20.53 -15.95
C ASP A 411 17.48 -21.98 -15.73
N GLU A 412 17.19 -22.34 -14.47
CA GLU A 412 16.72 -23.69 -14.13
C GLU A 412 15.32 -23.98 -14.67
N ILE A 413 14.40 -23.02 -14.59
CA ILE A 413 13.05 -23.19 -15.16
C ILE A 413 13.10 -23.24 -16.69
N LEU A 414 13.94 -22.44 -17.34
CA LEU A 414 14.17 -22.51 -18.79
C LEU A 414 14.73 -23.87 -19.24
N SER A 415 15.48 -24.56 -18.38
CA SER A 415 16.04 -25.88 -18.74
C SER A 415 14.99 -26.98 -18.85
N ILE A 416 13.80 -26.79 -18.27
CA ILE A 416 12.72 -27.78 -18.21
C ILE A 416 11.49 -27.44 -19.07
N ILE A 417 11.40 -26.22 -19.64
CA ILE A 417 10.28 -25.76 -20.49
C ILE A 417 10.73 -25.45 -21.92
#